data_AF-A0A3D3C287-F1
#
_entry.id   AF-A0A3D3C287-F1
#
_cell.length_a   1.000
_cell.length_b   1.000
_cell.length_c   1.000
_cell.angle_alpha   90.00
_cell.angle_beta   90.00
_cell.angle_gamma   90.00
#
_symmetry.space_group_name_H-M   'P 1'
#
loop_
_entity.id
_entity.type
_entity.pdbx_description
1 polymer ?
#
loop_
_entity_poly.entity_id
_entity_poly.type
_entity_poly.pdbx_seq_one_letter_code
_entity_poly.pdbx_strand_id
1 'polypeptide(L)' 'MRTIKGPAIFLAQFVGEEAPFNSLESISSWAADHGFKGIQIPSWESSLFDLNL' A
#
# COMPACT_ATOMS: atom_id res chain seq x y z
N MET A 1 10.49 3.32 -24.48
CA MET A 1 10.27 2.82 -23.10
C MET A 1 11.13 3.63 -22.16
N ARG A 2 10.61 4.65 -21.47
CA ARG A 2 11.45 5.59 -20.69
C ARG A 2 11.05 5.85 -19.24
N THR A 3 9.99 5.27 -18.67
CA THR A 3 9.69 5.51 -17.23
C THR A 3 8.84 4.42 -16.55
N ILE A 4 9.18 3.13 -16.71
CA ILE A 4 8.67 2.15 -15.73
C ILE A 4 9.46 2.35 -14.44
N LYS A 5 8.79 2.79 -13.37
CA LYS A 5 9.43 3.15 -12.08
C LYS A 5 9.70 1.96 -11.15
N GLY A 6 9.23 0.77 -11.53
CA GLY A 6 9.39 -0.47 -10.76
C GLY A 6 8.04 -1.17 -10.53
N PRO A 7 8.06 -2.33 -9.85
CA PRO A 7 6.85 -3.10 -9.57
C PRO A 7 5.97 -2.37 -8.55
N ALA A 8 4.65 -2.56 -8.67
CA ALA A 8 3.68 -2.07 -7.71
C ALA A 8 2.78 -3.22 -7.23
N ILE A 9 2.24 -3.09 -6.01
CA ILE A 9 1.34 -4.06 -5.38
C ILE A 9 -0.01 -3.42 -5.05
N PHE A 10 -1.09 -4.19 -5.21
CA PHE A 10 -2.43 -3.79 -4.79
C PHE A 10 -2.72 -4.29 -3.38
N LEU A 11 -2.95 -3.38 -2.43
CA LEU A 11 -2.98 -3.68 -1.00
C LEU A 11 -4.30 -4.28 -0.51
N ALA A 12 -5.38 -4.23 -1.28
CA ALA A 12 -6.74 -4.54 -0.81
C ALA A 12 -6.91 -5.90 -0.09
N GLN A 13 -6.15 -6.92 -0.48
CA GLN A 13 -6.24 -8.25 0.13
C GLN A 13 -5.33 -8.44 1.36
N PHE A 14 -4.45 -7.47 1.62
CA PHE A 14 -3.46 -7.55 2.69
C PHE A 14 -3.90 -6.78 3.94
N VAL A 15 -4.70 -5.72 3.78
CA VAL A 15 -5.14 -4.86 4.89
C VAL A 15 -5.88 -5.67 5.96
N GLY A 16 -5.53 -5.42 7.22
CA GLY A 16 -6.13 -6.08 8.37
C GLY A 16 -5.80 -5.38 9.68
N GLU A 17 -6.27 -5.92 10.80
CA GLU A 17 -6.17 -5.28 12.13
C GLU A 17 -4.78 -5.38 12.76
N GLU A 18 -3.93 -6.28 12.28
CA GLU A 18 -2.62 -6.58 12.88
C GLU A 18 -1.45 -6.04 12.05
N ALA A 19 -0.37 -5.68 12.74
CA ALA A 19 0.88 -5.30 12.09
C ALA A 19 1.45 -6.50 11.28
N PRO A 20 2.05 -6.26 10.09
CA PRO A 20 2.32 -4.95 9.49
C PRO A 20 1.18 -4.38 8.64
N PHE A 21 -0.01 -4.96 8.63
CA PHE A 21 -1.06 -4.67 7.65
C PHE A 21 -2.12 -3.66 8.11
N ASN A 22 -1.95 -3.09 9.30
CA ASN A 22 -2.92 -2.25 10.00
C ASN A 22 -2.68 -0.75 9.91
N SER A 23 -1.67 -0.32 9.16
CA SER A 23 -1.38 1.10 8.94
C SER A 23 -0.65 1.30 7.62
N LEU A 24 -0.86 2.45 6.98
CA LEU A 24 -0.23 2.78 5.71
C LEU A 24 1.31 2.77 5.79
N GLU A 25 1.86 3.25 6.90
CA GLU A 25 3.31 3.26 7.15
C GLU A 25 3.86 1.83 7.22
N SER A 26 3.27 0.97 8.07
CA SER A 26 3.78 -0.39 8.27
C SER A 26 3.64 -1.25 7.02
N ILE A 27 2.50 -1.16 6.32
CA ILE A 27 2.26 -1.96 5.11
C ILE A 27 3.10 -1.47 3.91
N SER A 28 3.38 -0.17 3.83
CA SER A 28 4.26 0.38 2.80
C SER A 28 5.74 0.02 3.05
N SER A 29 6.17 0.00 4.32
CA SER A 29 7.49 -0.52 4.69
C SER A 29 7.62 -2.00 4.32
N TRP A 30 6.62 -2.82 4.69
CA TRP A 30 6.58 -4.23 4.30
C TRP A 30 6.64 -4.41 2.78
N ALA A 31 5.89 -3.60 2.01
CA ALA A 31 5.93 -3.67 0.55
C ALA A 31 7.31 -3.28 -0.01
N ALA A 32 7.97 -2.27 0.58
CA ALA A 32 9.30 -1.84 0.17
C ALA A 32 10.36 -2.92 0.44
N ASP A 33 10.27 -3.63 1.57
CA ASP A 33 11.15 -4.76 1.91
C ASP A 33 11.03 -5.92 0.90
N HIS A 34 9.87 -6.08 0.27
CA HIS A 34 9.61 -7.04 -0.80
C HIS A 34 10.01 -6.52 -2.21
N GLY A 35 10.56 -5.31 -2.30
CA GLY A 35 11.08 -4.73 -3.55
C GLY A 35 10.05 -3.94 -4.37
N PHE A 36 8.83 -3.74 -3.87
CA PHE A 36 7.84 -2.89 -4.52
C PHE A 36 8.25 -1.42 -4.47
N LYS A 37 8.02 -0.69 -5.57
CA LYS A 37 8.30 0.75 -5.72
C LYS A 37 7.05 1.61 -5.70
N GLY A 38 5.87 0.98 -5.71
CA GLY A 38 4.59 1.65 -5.59
C GLY A 38 3.55 0.74 -4.95
N ILE A 39 2.51 1.37 -4.40
CA ILE A 39 1.34 0.71 -3.83
C ILE A 39 0.09 1.27 -4.50
N GLN A 40 -0.92 0.42 -4.65
CA GLN A 40 -2.27 0.80 -5.04
C GLN A 40 -3.19 0.52 -3.86
N ILE A 41 -3.98 1.52 -3.48
CA ILE A 41 -4.93 1.46 -2.37
C ILE A 41 -6.32 1.70 -2.95
N PRO A 42 -7.32 0.85 -2.65
CA PRO A 42 -8.68 1.13 -3.08
C PRO A 42 -9.24 2.32 -2.31
N SER A 43 -10.05 3.15 -2.97
CA SER A 43 -10.62 4.36 -2.37
C SER A 43 -11.59 4.10 -1.21
N TRP A 44 -12.09 2.88 -1.06
CA TRP A 44 -12.96 2.50 0.05
C TRP A 44 -12.20 2.09 1.31
N GLU A 45 -10.86 2.00 1.28
CA GLU A 45 -10.06 1.59 2.43
C GLU A 45 -9.74 2.77 3.36
N SER A 46 -10.74 3.14 4.16
CA SER A 46 -10.64 4.25 5.11
C SER A 46 -9.68 3.97 6.28
N SER A 47 -9.34 2.70 6.54
CA SER A 47 -8.38 2.35 7.60
C SER A 47 -6.95 2.77 7.25
N LEU A 48 -6.63 2.92 5.96
CA LEU A 48 -5.30 3.32 5.49
C LEU A 48 -5.18 4.80 5.15
N PHE A 49 -6.24 5.45 4.66
CA PHE A 49 -6.23 6.87 4.34
C PHE A 49 -7.65 7.46 4.30
N ASP A 50 -7.77 8.72 4.72
CA ASP A 50 -9.04 9.47 4.62
C ASP A 50 -9.09 10.25 3.30
N LEU A 51 -10.23 10.16 2.61
CA LEU A 51 -10.51 10.86 1.35
C LEU A 51 -11.36 12.11 1.51
N ASN A 52 -11.83 12.41 2.73
CA ASN A 52 -12.53 13.66 2.99
C ASN A 52 -11.54 14.84 2.85
N LEU A 53 -11.91 15.85 2.05
CA LEU A 53 -11.16 17.08 1.82
C LEU A 53 -11.51 18.18 2.81
#